data_AF-A0A547PBJ6-F1
#
_entry.id   AF-A0A547PBJ6-F1
#
_cell.length_a   1.000
_cell.length_b   1.000
_cell.length_c   1.000
_cell.angle_alpha   90.00
_cell.angle_beta   90.00
_cell.angle_gamma   90.00
#
_symmetry.space_group_name_H-M   'P 1'
#
loop_
_entity.id
_entity.type
_entity.pdbx_description
1 polymer ?
#
loop_
_entity_poly.entity_id
_entity_poly.type
_entity_poly.pdbx_seq_one_letter_code
_entity_poly.pdbx_strand_id
1 'polypeptide(L)'
;MALFQNLLSAFKGREEARVPLAPGFFTEWMPAFDGGGSSRAYRYESAVETGFLTNPVAQRAVRIVAEGIAQAPLSASDNDLASLVTATSAGQPFIETLAAHVLLHGNGFVQIIKDASGRPIELFALRPDRVKVITGSDGWPCAYEYAVAANTVRIPIEDEDGWPGIIHIKAMHPLDDHMGATAFRN
;
A
#
# COMPACT_ATOMS: atom_id res chain seq x y z
N MET A 1 -16.43 4.75 -40.78
CA MET A 1 -17.32 5.13 -39.65
C MET A 1 -16.86 4.64 -38.27
N ALA A 2 -15.68 4.01 -38.10
CA ALA A 2 -15.22 3.49 -36.80
C ALA A 2 -14.18 4.38 -36.07
N LEU A 3 -13.49 5.26 -36.79
CA LEU A 3 -12.35 6.03 -36.24
C LEU A 3 -12.80 7.16 -35.30
N PHE A 4 -13.92 7.83 -35.62
CA PHE A 4 -14.52 8.84 -34.74
C PHE A 4 -15.25 8.24 -33.53
N GLN A 5 -15.78 7.02 -33.63
CA GLN A 5 -16.38 6.33 -32.48
C GLN A 5 -15.32 5.87 -31.47
N ASN A 6 -14.16 5.40 -31.95
CA ASN A 6 -13.02 5.07 -31.08
C ASN A 6 -12.37 6.30 -30.45
N LEU A 7 -12.35 7.44 -31.16
CA LEU A 7 -11.88 8.72 -30.61
C LEU A 7 -12.85 9.27 -29.55
N LEU A 8 -14.17 9.15 -29.80
CA LEU A 8 -15.21 9.51 -28.84
C LEU A 8 -15.21 8.57 -27.63
N SER A 9 -14.95 7.27 -27.77
CA SER A 9 -14.81 6.36 -26.61
C SER A 9 -13.55 6.64 -25.82
N ALA A 10 -12.46 7.05 -26.47
CA ALA A 10 -11.22 7.46 -25.80
C ALA A 10 -11.38 8.80 -25.05
N PHE A 11 -12.23 9.72 -25.53
CA PHE A 11 -12.58 10.95 -24.81
C PHE A 11 -13.67 10.77 -23.75
N LYS A 12 -14.53 9.74 -23.88
CA LYS A 12 -15.66 9.49 -22.96
C LYS A 12 -15.23 8.86 -21.63
N GLY A 13 -13.96 8.46 -21.48
CA GLY A 13 -13.42 7.92 -20.23
C GLY A 13 -12.79 8.95 -19.28
N ARG A 14 -12.76 10.24 -19.61
CA ARG A 14 -11.88 11.21 -18.90
C ARG A 14 -12.54 12.01 -17.76
N GLU A 15 -13.80 11.79 -17.45
CA GLU A 15 -14.43 12.44 -16.28
C GLU A 15 -15.69 11.67 -15.85
N GLU A 16 -15.54 10.41 -15.46
CA GLU A 16 -16.49 9.89 -14.47
C GLU A 16 -16.19 10.63 -13.18
N ALA A 17 -17.05 11.57 -12.80
CA ALA A 17 -16.96 12.32 -11.55
C ALA A 17 -16.95 11.33 -10.39
N ARG A 18 -15.75 10.86 -10.02
CA ARG A 18 -15.58 9.91 -8.94
C ARG A 18 -16.04 10.59 -7.67
N VAL A 19 -16.76 9.84 -6.83
CA VAL A 19 -17.16 10.34 -5.52
C VAL A 19 -15.88 10.78 -4.79
N PRO A 20 -15.84 11.99 -4.22
CA PRO A 20 -14.66 12.45 -3.54
C PRO A 20 -14.40 11.55 -2.33
N LEU A 21 -13.14 11.14 -2.16
CA LEU A 21 -12.71 10.37 -1.00
C LEU A 21 -12.29 11.32 0.10
N ALA A 22 -12.52 10.92 1.35
CA ALA A 22 -12.02 11.67 2.49
C ALA A 22 -10.95 10.84 3.21
N PRO A 23 -9.81 11.45 3.60
CA PRO A 23 -8.97 10.82 4.61
C PRO A 23 -9.83 10.55 5.85
N GLY A 24 -9.72 9.33 6.40
CA GLY A 24 -10.68 8.76 7.33
C GLY A 24 -11.32 9.77 8.27
N PHE A 25 -12.61 10.03 8.05
CA PHE A 25 -13.41 10.87 8.92
C PHE A 25 -13.53 10.14 10.28
N PHE A 26 -12.87 10.66 11.31
CA PHE A 26 -13.31 10.38 12.67
C PHE A 26 -14.66 11.08 12.83
N THR A 27 -15.76 10.33 12.81
CA THR A 27 -17.04 10.84 13.27
C THR A 27 -16.90 11.11 14.77
N GLU A 28 -16.57 12.34 15.09
CA GLU A 28 -16.40 12.86 16.44
C GLU A 28 -17.77 12.97 17.13
N TRP A 29 -18.31 11.83 17.55
CA TRP A 29 -19.35 11.80 18.57
C TRP A 29 -18.63 12.05 19.91
N MET A 30 -18.38 13.33 20.23
CA MET A 30 -17.75 13.72 21.49
C MET A 30 -18.64 13.29 22.67
N PRO A 31 -18.18 12.38 23.55
CA PRO A 31 -18.77 12.27 24.87
C PRO A 31 -18.47 13.60 25.59
N ALA A 32 -19.47 14.20 26.23
CA ALA A 32 -19.37 15.51 26.89
C ALA A 32 -18.37 15.58 28.08
N PHE A 33 -17.56 14.53 28.30
CA PHE A 33 -16.70 14.36 29.48
C PHE A 33 -15.22 14.07 29.17
N ASP A 34 -14.74 14.23 27.94
CA ASP A 34 -13.30 14.10 27.68
C ASP A 34 -12.63 15.49 27.53
N GLY A 35 -12.22 16.03 28.67
CA GLY A 35 -11.44 17.26 28.74
C GLY A 35 -10.02 17.02 28.24
N GLY A 36 -9.76 17.40 26.99
CA GLY A 36 -8.41 17.62 26.48
C GLY A 36 -7.62 16.35 26.17
N GLY A 37 -8.14 15.48 25.31
CA GLY A 37 -7.36 14.42 24.68
C GLY A 37 -7.09 14.76 23.23
N SER A 38 -5.88 15.21 22.87
CA SER A 38 -5.47 15.15 21.46
C SER A 38 -5.69 13.70 21.01
N SER A 39 -6.47 13.46 19.96
CA SER A 39 -6.48 12.15 19.28
C SER A 39 -5.03 11.76 19.06
N ARG A 40 -4.51 10.81 19.86
CA ARG A 40 -3.13 10.36 19.72
C ARG A 40 -3.09 9.68 18.37
N ALA A 41 -2.57 10.37 17.36
CA ALA A 41 -2.33 9.80 16.05
C ALA A 41 -1.58 8.49 16.26
N TYR A 42 -2.13 7.39 15.72
CA TYR A 42 -1.51 6.07 15.79
C TYR A 42 -0.08 6.17 15.27
N ARG A 43 0.91 5.89 16.13
CA ARG A 43 2.34 5.87 15.76
C ARG A 43 2.78 4.44 15.57
N TYR A 44 2.87 4.04 14.32
CA TYR A 44 3.22 2.69 13.90
C TYR A 44 4.50 2.17 14.57
N GLU A 45 5.54 3.01 14.69
CA GLU A 45 6.83 2.59 15.26
C GLU A 45 6.66 2.08 16.69
N SER A 46 5.88 2.82 17.50
CA SER A 46 5.61 2.46 18.89
C SER A 46 4.74 1.18 19.01
N ALA A 47 3.79 1.01 18.09
CA ALA A 47 2.91 -0.15 18.05
C ALA A 47 3.68 -1.42 17.68
N VAL A 48 4.63 -1.34 16.74
CA VAL A 48 5.48 -2.49 16.38
C VAL A 48 6.58 -2.76 17.39
N GLU A 49 7.16 -1.72 17.99
CA GLU A 49 8.12 -1.89 19.08
C GLU A 49 7.49 -2.67 20.23
N THR A 50 6.33 -2.22 20.72
CA THR A 50 5.66 -2.82 21.89
C THR A 50 4.89 -4.10 21.54
N GLY A 51 4.25 -4.14 20.37
CA GLY A 51 3.34 -5.21 19.96
C GLY A 51 4.01 -6.38 19.27
N PHE A 52 5.18 -6.19 18.67
CA PHE A 52 5.87 -7.22 17.89
C PHE A 52 7.32 -7.45 18.33
N LEU A 53 8.13 -6.41 18.47
CA LEU A 53 9.55 -6.57 18.80
C LEU A 53 9.78 -7.05 20.24
N THR A 54 8.95 -6.61 21.19
CA THR A 54 9.03 -7.05 22.59
C THR A 54 8.15 -8.25 22.93
N ASN A 55 7.36 -8.76 21.99
CA ASN A 55 6.40 -9.84 22.23
C ASN A 55 6.72 -11.09 21.36
N PRO A 56 7.31 -12.16 21.92
CA PRO A 56 7.70 -13.35 21.15
C PRO A 56 6.50 -14.12 20.58
N VAL A 57 5.34 -14.05 21.23
CA VAL A 57 4.11 -14.71 20.75
C VAL A 57 3.63 -14.01 19.49
N ALA A 58 3.52 -12.67 19.52
CA ALA A 58 3.17 -11.89 18.34
C ALA A 58 4.20 -12.05 17.22
N GLN A 59 5.50 -12.03 17.57
CA GLN A 59 6.58 -12.26 16.62
C GLN A 59 6.41 -13.59 15.89
N ARG A 60 6.18 -14.68 16.65
CA ARG A 60 6.02 -16.01 16.06
C ARG A 60 4.72 -16.14 15.27
N ALA A 61 3.62 -15.56 15.75
CA ALA A 61 2.33 -15.62 15.06
C ALA A 61 2.40 -14.98 13.67
N VAL A 62 2.93 -13.76 13.56
CA VAL A 62 3.12 -13.08 12.27
C VAL A 62 4.05 -13.88 11.37
N ARG A 63 5.16 -14.39 11.92
CA ARG A 63 6.14 -15.15 11.14
C ARG A 63 5.57 -16.46 10.58
N ILE A 64 4.79 -17.21 11.37
CA ILE A 64 4.11 -18.43 10.88
C ILE A 64 3.18 -18.12 9.70
N VAL A 65 2.39 -17.04 9.81
CA VAL A 65 1.45 -16.66 8.75
C VAL A 65 2.20 -16.19 7.51
N ALA A 66 3.22 -15.33 7.66
CA ALA A 66 4.01 -14.82 6.55
C ALA A 66 4.80 -15.94 5.83
N GLU A 67 5.46 -16.82 6.58
CA GLU A 67 6.15 -18.01 6.03
C GLU A 67 5.16 -18.92 5.29
N GLY A 68 3.99 -19.16 5.87
CA GLY A 68 2.95 -19.99 5.27
C GLY A 68 2.41 -19.43 3.95
N ILE A 69 2.23 -18.10 3.86
CA ILE A 69 1.83 -17.43 2.61
C ILE A 69 2.94 -17.52 1.57
N ALA A 70 4.19 -17.29 1.96
CA ALA A 70 5.34 -17.35 1.04
C ALA A 70 5.59 -18.75 0.47
N GLN A 71 5.23 -19.80 1.22
CA GLN A 71 5.36 -21.20 0.78
C GLN A 71 4.15 -21.71 -0.01
N ALA A 72 3.07 -20.94 -0.11
CA ALA A 72 1.88 -21.36 -0.83
C ALA A 72 2.20 -21.56 -2.34
N PRO A 73 1.76 -22.68 -2.95
CA PRO A 73 1.97 -22.91 -4.37
C PRO A 73 1.34 -21.79 -5.23
N LEU A 74 2.14 -21.19 -6.11
CA LEU A 74 1.68 -20.18 -7.05
C LEU A 74 1.41 -20.81 -8.41
N SER A 75 0.20 -20.59 -8.93
CA SER A 75 -0.13 -20.86 -10.33
C SER A 75 -0.13 -19.53 -11.08
N ALA A 76 0.85 -19.36 -11.96
CA ALA A 76 0.98 -18.16 -12.78
C ALA A 76 0.68 -18.49 -14.24
N SER A 77 0.07 -17.55 -14.95
CA SER A 77 -0.12 -17.63 -16.41
C SER A 77 1.20 -17.46 -17.18
N ASP A 78 2.18 -16.80 -16.55
CA ASP A 78 3.49 -16.51 -17.12
C ASP A 78 4.60 -16.83 -16.09
N ASN A 79 5.63 -17.55 -16.54
CA ASN A 79 6.77 -17.92 -15.71
C ASN A 79 7.63 -16.71 -15.33
N ASP A 80 7.70 -15.69 -16.18
CA ASP A 80 8.48 -14.48 -15.89
C ASP A 80 7.83 -13.70 -14.74
N LEU A 81 6.50 -13.62 -14.71
CA LEU A 81 5.76 -13.05 -13.58
C LEU A 81 5.95 -13.86 -12.29
N ALA A 82 5.93 -15.20 -12.39
CA ALA A 82 6.20 -16.06 -11.23
C ALA A 82 7.61 -15.81 -10.67
N SER A 83 8.59 -15.59 -11.54
CA SER A 83 9.96 -15.30 -11.14
C SER A 83 10.09 -13.97 -10.40
N LEU A 84 9.37 -12.93 -10.84
CA LEU A 84 9.33 -11.63 -10.16
C LEU A 84 8.71 -11.73 -8.76
N VAL A 85 7.62 -12.49 -8.63
CA VAL A 85 6.90 -12.64 -7.36
C VAL A 85 7.67 -13.54 -6.38
N THR A 86 8.44 -14.51 -6.87
CA THR A 86 9.26 -15.39 -6.01
C THR A 86 10.67 -14.86 -5.76
N ALA A 87 11.03 -13.73 -6.36
CA ALA A 87 12.32 -13.08 -6.17
C ALA A 87 12.51 -12.55 -4.73
N THR A 88 13.74 -12.14 -4.43
CA THR A 88 14.06 -11.46 -3.18
C THR A 88 13.91 -9.95 -3.35
N SER A 89 13.38 -9.29 -2.33
CA SER A 89 13.39 -7.83 -2.21
C SER A 89 14.38 -7.42 -1.13
N ALA A 90 15.39 -6.61 -1.46
CA ALA A 90 16.48 -6.25 -0.55
C ALA A 90 17.19 -7.46 0.12
N GLY A 91 17.26 -8.60 -0.57
CA GLY A 91 17.83 -9.85 -0.04
C GLY A 91 16.91 -10.65 0.88
N GLN A 92 15.68 -10.20 1.10
CA GLN A 92 14.66 -10.94 1.87
C GLN A 92 13.62 -11.57 0.93
N PRO A 93 12.96 -12.67 1.31
CA PRO A 93 11.86 -13.22 0.51
C PRO A 93 10.75 -12.19 0.33
N PHE A 94 10.42 -11.85 -0.92
CA PHE A 94 9.50 -10.75 -1.23
C PHE A 94 8.10 -10.98 -0.65
N ILE A 95 7.50 -12.14 -0.91
CA ILE A 95 6.13 -12.46 -0.46
C ILE A 95 6.05 -12.46 1.07
N GLU A 96 7.03 -13.04 1.75
CA GLU A 96 7.07 -13.08 3.21
C GLU A 96 7.14 -11.67 3.80
N THR A 97 8.02 -10.82 3.23
CA THR A 97 8.18 -9.42 3.65
C THR A 97 6.90 -8.62 3.43
N LEU A 98 6.27 -8.79 2.26
CA LEU A 98 5.02 -8.11 1.92
C LEU A 98 3.85 -8.57 2.81
N ALA A 99 3.75 -9.88 3.07
CA ALA A 99 2.75 -10.42 3.99
C ALA A 99 2.93 -9.87 5.41
N ALA A 100 4.17 -9.81 5.90
CA ALA A 100 4.48 -9.20 7.19
C ALA A 100 4.09 -7.71 7.23
N HIS A 101 4.36 -6.95 6.17
CA HIS A 101 3.92 -5.56 6.07
C HIS A 101 2.39 -5.43 6.18
N VAL A 102 1.63 -6.25 5.46
CA VAL A 102 0.16 -6.23 5.54
C VAL A 102 -0.32 -6.62 6.95
N LEU A 103 0.26 -7.63 7.58
CA LEU A 103 -0.13 -8.06 8.93
C LEU A 103 0.18 -6.99 10.01
N LEU A 104 1.32 -6.31 9.89
CA LEU A 104 1.77 -5.33 10.89
C LEU A 104 1.18 -3.93 10.65
N HIS A 105 1.00 -3.51 9.41
CA HIS A 105 0.55 -2.16 9.05
C HIS A 105 -0.86 -2.10 8.50
N GLY A 106 -1.47 -3.23 8.12
CA GLY A 106 -2.66 -3.24 7.28
C GLY A 106 -2.38 -2.87 5.82
N ASN A 107 -1.12 -2.58 5.46
CA ASN A 107 -0.74 -2.01 4.17
C ASN A 107 0.54 -2.67 3.66
N GLY A 108 0.55 -3.05 2.38
CA GLY A 108 1.72 -3.51 1.65
C GLY A 108 1.92 -2.65 0.42
N PHE A 109 3.10 -2.04 0.29
CA PHE A 109 3.45 -1.22 -0.87
C PHE A 109 4.56 -1.90 -1.66
N VAL A 110 4.35 -2.08 -2.95
CA VAL A 110 5.33 -2.67 -3.85
C VAL A 110 5.66 -1.69 -4.95
N GLN A 111 6.90 -1.20 -4.98
CA GLN A 111 7.38 -0.41 -6.10
C GLN A 111 7.71 -1.35 -7.26
N ILE A 112 7.17 -1.04 -8.45
CA ILE A 112 7.50 -1.75 -9.67
C ILE A 112 8.70 -1.06 -10.31
N ILE A 113 9.84 -1.73 -10.34
CA ILE A 113 11.05 -1.24 -10.99
C ILE A 113 11.08 -1.79 -12.42
N LYS A 114 11.27 -0.90 -13.39
CA LYS A 114 11.24 -1.22 -14.81
C LYS A 114 12.59 -0.95 -15.47
N ASP A 115 12.85 -1.67 -16.55
CA ASP A 115 13.96 -1.35 -17.44
C ASP A 115 13.64 -0.18 -18.38
N ALA A 116 14.61 0.20 -19.22
CA ALA A 116 14.45 1.26 -20.22
C ALA A 116 13.39 0.94 -21.31
N SER A 117 12.93 -0.30 -21.41
CA SER A 117 11.86 -0.71 -22.33
C SER A 117 10.47 -0.73 -21.67
N GLY A 118 10.38 -0.33 -20.39
CA GLY A 118 9.14 -0.29 -19.63
C GLY A 118 8.71 -1.65 -19.07
N ARG A 119 9.58 -2.67 -19.14
CA ARG A 119 9.28 -4.02 -18.62
C ARG A 119 9.62 -4.11 -17.13
N PRO A 120 8.71 -4.64 -16.28
CA PRO A 120 9.02 -4.92 -14.88
C PRO A 120 10.20 -5.89 -14.75
N ILE A 121 11.23 -5.48 -14.02
CA ILE A 121 12.42 -6.31 -13.75
C ILE A 121 12.57 -6.66 -12.27
N GLU A 122 11.97 -5.88 -11.37
CA GLU A 122 12.04 -6.12 -9.93
C GLU A 122 10.80 -5.58 -9.22
N LEU A 123 10.39 -6.31 -8.18
CA LEU A 123 9.35 -5.89 -7.24
C LEU A 123 10.00 -5.57 -5.90
N PHE A 124 9.88 -4.31 -5.47
CA PHE A 124 10.49 -3.86 -4.23
C PHE A 124 9.45 -3.58 -3.15
N ALA A 125 9.49 -4.32 -2.04
CA ALA A 125 8.60 -4.13 -0.92
C ALA A 125 9.02 -2.88 -0.11
N LEU A 126 8.29 -1.78 -0.28
CA LEU A 126 8.52 -0.56 0.48
C LEU A 126 8.02 -0.71 1.91
N ARG A 127 8.80 -0.19 2.87
CA ARG A 127 8.41 -0.17 4.28
C ARG A 127 7.21 0.80 4.46
N PRO A 128 6.02 0.35 4.89
CA PRO A 128 4.81 1.17 4.82
C PRO A 128 4.80 2.43 5.71
N ASP A 129 5.55 2.46 6.80
CA ASP A 129 5.69 3.64 7.68
C ASP A 129 6.35 4.85 7.00
N ARG A 130 7.12 4.59 5.94
CA ARG A 130 7.82 5.61 5.16
C ARG A 130 7.02 6.07 3.94
N VAL A 131 5.87 5.44 3.68
CA VAL A 131 5.01 5.76 2.54
C VAL A 131 3.88 6.67 3.00
N LYS A 132 3.71 7.78 2.28
CA LYS A 132 2.59 8.69 2.42
C LYS A 132 1.76 8.70 1.14
N VAL A 133 0.46 8.49 1.25
CA VAL A 133 -0.47 8.65 0.14
C VAL A 133 -0.73 10.14 -0.07
N ILE A 134 -0.50 10.63 -1.28
CA ILE A 134 -0.82 11.99 -1.68
C ILE A 134 -2.11 11.95 -2.48
N THR A 135 -3.11 12.72 -2.03
CA THR A 135 -4.42 12.81 -2.66
C THR A 135 -4.52 14.06 -3.53
N GLY A 136 -5.31 13.96 -4.60
CA GLY A 136 -5.72 15.09 -5.43
C GLY A 136 -6.80 15.94 -4.76
N SER A 137 -7.27 16.96 -5.47
CA SER A 137 -8.38 17.81 -5.01
C SER A 137 -9.71 17.07 -4.87
N ASP A 138 -9.85 15.93 -5.54
CA ASP A 138 -10.97 15.00 -5.49
C ASP A 138 -10.80 13.94 -4.38
N GLY A 139 -9.72 14.01 -3.60
CA GLY A 139 -9.41 13.04 -2.56
C GLY A 139 -8.83 11.73 -3.10
N TRP A 140 -8.78 11.48 -4.40
CA TRP A 140 -8.21 10.24 -4.93
C TRP A 140 -6.68 10.24 -4.85
N PRO A 141 -6.04 9.10 -4.57
CA PRO A 141 -4.58 9.00 -4.60
C PRO A 141 -4.03 9.40 -5.98
N CYS A 142 -3.11 10.37 -6.00
CA CYS A 142 -2.43 10.82 -7.22
C CYS A 142 -0.95 10.45 -7.24
N ALA A 143 -0.34 10.29 -6.07
CA ALA A 143 1.05 9.88 -5.92
C ALA A 143 1.29 9.25 -4.55
N TYR A 144 2.43 8.61 -4.40
CA TYR A 144 2.98 8.17 -3.14
C TYR A 144 4.30 8.91 -2.89
N GLU A 145 4.54 9.31 -1.66
CA GLU A 145 5.83 9.84 -1.23
C GLU A 145 6.51 8.82 -0.33
N TYR A 146 7.74 8.45 -0.66
CA TYR A 146 8.58 7.58 0.15
C TYR A 146 9.73 8.39 0.76
N ALA A 147 9.73 8.52 2.08
CA ALA A 147 10.70 9.34 2.82
C ALA A 147 11.77 8.48 3.52
N VAL A 148 13.04 8.76 3.24
CA VAL A 148 14.19 8.15 3.91
C VAL A 148 15.17 9.24 4.31
N ALA A 149 15.30 9.45 5.62
CA ALA A 149 16.11 10.53 6.19
C ALA A 149 15.76 11.90 5.58
N ALA A 150 16.70 12.55 4.88
CA ALA A 150 16.48 13.84 4.22
C ALA A 150 15.93 13.73 2.78
N ASN A 151 15.82 12.52 2.23
CA ASN A 151 15.42 12.30 0.85
C ASN A 151 13.95 11.87 0.80
N THR A 152 13.17 12.54 -0.05
CA THR A 152 11.79 12.14 -0.35
C THR A 152 11.70 11.84 -1.83
N VAL A 153 11.28 10.62 -2.17
CA VAL A 153 11.03 10.20 -3.54
C VAL A 153 9.52 10.23 -3.77
N ARG A 154 9.08 10.99 -4.76
CA ARG A 154 7.67 11.01 -5.18
C ARG A 154 7.48 10.05 -6.35
N ILE A 155 6.54 9.13 -6.20
CA ILE A 155 6.21 8.10 -7.18
C ILE A 155 4.76 8.35 -7.63
N PRO A 156 4.52 8.71 -8.90
CA PRO A 156 3.16 8.92 -9.38
C PRO A 156 2.37 7.61 -9.39
N ILE A 157 1.04 7.69 -9.30
CA ILE A 157 0.19 6.48 -9.32
C ILE A 157 0.33 5.72 -10.63
N GLU A 158 0.41 6.44 -11.74
CA GLU A 158 0.66 5.96 -13.08
C GLU A 158 1.83 6.73 -13.69
N ASP A 159 2.67 6.05 -14.48
CA ASP A 159 3.71 6.70 -15.28
C ASP A 159 3.15 7.35 -16.55
N GLU A 160 4.04 7.91 -17.38
CA GLU A 160 3.65 8.57 -18.64
C GLU A 160 2.93 7.64 -19.63
N ASP A 161 3.17 6.32 -19.51
CA ASP A 161 2.55 5.28 -20.32
C ASP A 161 1.28 4.68 -19.67
N GLY A 162 0.84 5.23 -18.53
CA GLY A 162 -0.36 4.80 -17.82
C GLY A 162 -0.19 3.53 -16.99
N TRP A 163 1.04 3.08 -16.74
CA TRP A 163 1.30 1.91 -15.91
C TRP A 163 1.45 2.27 -14.44
N PRO A 164 0.99 1.42 -13.51
CA PRO A 164 1.11 1.69 -12.09
C PRO A 164 2.58 1.75 -11.64
N GLY A 165 2.93 2.76 -10.86
CA GLY A 165 4.25 2.88 -10.23
C GLY A 165 4.37 2.07 -8.93
N ILE A 166 3.25 1.91 -8.21
CA ILE A 166 3.15 1.17 -6.95
C ILE A 166 1.92 0.27 -6.95
N ILE A 167 2.07 -0.95 -6.45
CA ILE A 167 0.96 -1.83 -6.04
C ILE A 167 0.71 -1.60 -4.56
N HIS A 168 -0.49 -1.15 -4.21
CA HIS A 168 -0.93 -0.97 -2.82
C HIS A 168 -1.93 -2.06 -2.43
N ILE A 169 -1.49 -2.98 -1.58
CA ILE A 169 -2.32 -4.02 -0.96
C ILE A 169 -2.85 -3.49 0.37
N LYS A 170 -4.17 -3.50 0.53
CA LYS A 170 -4.86 -2.99 1.72
C LYS A 170 -5.62 -4.09 2.44
N ALA A 171 -5.43 -4.19 3.75
CA ALA A 171 -6.39 -4.82 4.62
C ALA A 171 -7.68 -3.99 4.68
N MET A 172 -8.81 -4.64 5.01
CA MET A 172 -10.09 -3.94 5.11
C MET A 172 -10.04 -2.89 6.24
N HIS A 173 -10.43 -1.65 5.93
CA HIS A 173 -10.59 -0.57 6.90
C HIS A 173 -11.98 0.07 6.70
N PRO A 174 -12.91 -0.03 7.68
CA PRO A 174 -14.27 0.50 7.50
C PRO A 174 -14.37 2.02 7.59
N LEU A 175 -13.35 2.69 8.12
CA LEU A 175 -13.36 4.13 8.44
C LEU A 175 -12.28 4.94 7.69
N ASP A 176 -11.54 4.35 6.77
CA ASP A 176 -10.45 5.01 6.05
C ASP A 176 -10.43 4.50 4.61
N ASP A 177 -10.53 5.43 3.67
CA ASP A 177 -10.63 5.12 2.24
C ASP A 177 -9.25 4.80 1.62
N HIS A 178 -8.18 5.30 2.24
CA HIS A 178 -6.83 5.25 1.69
C HIS A 178 -5.97 4.17 2.31
N MET A 179 -6.09 3.93 3.61
CA MET A 179 -5.20 3.03 4.36
C MET A 179 -5.94 1.79 4.87
N GLY A 180 -5.26 0.65 4.89
CA GLY A 180 -5.76 -0.56 5.53
C GLY A 180 -5.61 -0.54 7.05
N ALA A 181 -6.46 -1.29 7.75
CA ALA A 181 -6.43 -1.41 9.20
C ALA A 181 -5.35 -2.40 9.65
N THR A 182 -4.55 -2.00 10.63
CA THR A 182 -3.61 -2.89 11.32
C THR A 182 -4.32 -3.74 12.38
N ALA A 183 -3.83 -4.97 12.58
CA ALA A 183 -4.22 -5.81 13.71
C ALA A 183 -3.60 -5.34 15.05
N PHE A 184 -2.58 -4.48 15.03
CA PHE A 184 -1.79 -4.06 16.20
C PHE A 184 -2.21 -2.69 16.75
N ARG A 185 -3.49 -2.37 16.72
CA ARG A 185 -4.00 -1.09 17.25
C ARG A 185 -4.17 -1.23 18.77
N ASN A 186 -3.34 -0.51 19.54
CA ASN A 186 -3.46 -0.38 21.00
C ASN A 186 -4.14 0.95 21.35
#